data_AF-A0A081BQD0-F1
#
_entry.id   AF-A0A081BQD0-F1
#
_cell.length_a   1.000
_cell.length_b   1.000
_cell.length_c   1.000
_cell.angle_alpha   90.00
_cell.angle_beta   90.00
_cell.angle_gamma   90.00
#
_symmetry.space_group_name_H-M   'P 1'
#
loop_
_entity.id
_entity.type
_entity.pdbx_description
1 polymer ?
#
loop_
_entity_poly.entity_id
_entity_poly.type
_entity_poly.pdbx_seq_one_letter_code
_entity_poly.pdbx_strand_id
1 'polypeptide(L)'
;MSWRMTNLSARQFWWECMLRQFRTVAFDALPHYEFPPIAPEKLQQIVLPKPLEFFVMIKPSGLPKEAAIRKLIAQSGLTISREETYHNFFEIAAHIFRIDKIHDYRYALPEGYIWLRLLEHFYPQACQQMKVLYIQDSNERALKRLKTHIRRKIGVEFYRVRIQGTQMVTCMTPVHTSDEATLEQETRILRYFHP
;
A
#
# COMPACT_ATOMS: atom_id res chain seq x y z
N MET A 1 27.20 1.10 -1.02
CA MET A 1 25.94 1.34 -1.75
C MET A 1 24.78 0.73 -0.97
N SER A 2 24.05 1.52 -0.18
CA SER A 2 22.95 1.04 0.66
C SER A 2 21.64 1.06 -0.12
N TRP A 3 21.23 -0.12 -0.60
CA TRP A 3 19.90 -0.36 -1.14
C TRP A 3 18.87 -0.21 0.00
N ARG A 4 18.15 0.90 0.04
CA ARG A 4 16.97 1.06 0.89
C ARG A 4 15.73 0.96 0.02
N MET A 5 15.32 -0.26 -0.34
CA MET A 5 13.90 -0.50 -0.57
C MET A 5 13.21 -0.27 0.77
N THR A 6 12.34 0.72 0.83
CA THR A 6 11.73 1.32 2.04
C THR A 6 10.89 0.37 2.91
N ASN A 7 10.92 -0.95 2.68
CA ASN A 7 9.96 -1.88 3.28
C ASN A 7 10.52 -3.23 3.73
N LEU A 8 11.81 -3.52 3.53
CA LEU A 8 12.44 -4.79 3.92
C LEU A 8 13.84 -4.56 4.50
N SER A 9 14.22 -5.36 5.50
CA SER A 9 15.63 -5.44 5.92
C SER A 9 16.49 -6.06 4.81
N ALA A 10 17.79 -5.72 4.77
CA ALA A 10 18.73 -6.27 3.79
C ALA A 10 18.75 -7.82 3.78
N ARG A 11 18.61 -8.44 4.97
CA ARG A 11 18.51 -9.90 5.11
C ARG A 11 17.25 -10.46 4.47
N GLN A 12 16.09 -9.82 4.68
CA GLN A 12 14.84 -10.23 4.04
C GLN A 12 14.93 -10.08 2.54
N PHE A 13 15.53 -8.99 2.06
CA PHE A 13 15.75 -8.82 0.63
C PHE A 13 16.59 -9.94 0.05
N TRP A 14 17.77 -10.24 0.60
CA TRP A 14 18.63 -11.30 0.07
C TRP A 14 17.96 -12.67 0.10
N TRP A 15 17.25 -12.99 1.19
CA TRP A 15 16.52 -14.26 1.30
C TRP A 15 15.43 -14.37 0.23
N GLU A 16 14.62 -13.33 0.07
CA GLU A 16 13.54 -13.30 -0.94
C GLU A 16 14.12 -13.25 -2.37
N CYS A 17 15.19 -12.50 -2.60
CA CYS A 17 15.83 -12.33 -3.90
C CYS A 17 16.56 -13.60 -4.38
N MET A 18 17.21 -14.32 -3.47
CA MET A 18 17.97 -15.54 -3.82
C MET A 18 17.11 -16.79 -3.90
N LEU A 19 16.05 -16.88 -3.09
CA LEU A 19 15.24 -18.09 -2.99
C LEU A 19 13.91 -17.99 -3.74
N ARG A 20 13.38 -16.80 -4.00
CA ARG A 20 12.19 -16.65 -4.85
C ARG A 20 12.58 -16.28 -6.27
N GLN A 21 11.99 -17.00 -7.22
CA GLN A 21 11.97 -16.57 -8.61
C GLN A 21 11.13 -15.28 -8.71
N PHE A 22 11.76 -14.17 -9.08
CA PHE A 22 11.04 -12.95 -9.42
C PHE A 22 10.12 -13.22 -10.61
N ARG A 23 8.84 -12.86 -10.48
CA ARG A 23 7.98 -12.76 -11.65
C ARG A 23 8.52 -11.64 -12.53
N THR A 24 8.91 -11.98 -13.75
CA THR A 24 9.39 -10.99 -14.71
C THR A 24 8.22 -10.51 -15.55
N VAL A 25 8.05 -9.19 -15.63
CA VAL A 25 7.02 -8.54 -16.42
C VAL A 25 7.70 -7.54 -17.34
N ALA A 26 7.24 -7.47 -18.58
CA ALA A 26 7.66 -6.46 -19.54
C ALA A 26 6.49 -5.51 -19.82
N PHE A 27 6.77 -4.21 -19.82
CA PHE A 27 5.86 -3.21 -20.36
C PHE A 27 6.52 -2.50 -21.54
N ASP A 28 5.74 -2.31 -22.60
CA ASP A 28 6.22 -1.69 -23.84
C ASP A 28 6.45 -0.18 -23.66
N ALA A 29 5.71 0.44 -22.75
CA ALA A 29 5.78 1.86 -22.44
C ALA A 29 5.77 2.11 -20.92
N LEU A 30 6.25 3.28 -20.53
CA LEU A 30 6.14 3.75 -19.16
C LEU A 30 4.66 4.01 -18.84
N PRO A 31 4.13 3.44 -17.74
CA PRO A 31 2.77 3.74 -17.34
C PRO A 31 2.68 5.20 -16.88
N HIS A 32 1.59 5.85 -17.25
CA HIS A 32 1.27 7.21 -16.86
C HIS A 32 -0.18 7.26 -16.39
N TYR A 33 -0.42 7.96 -15.29
CA TYR A 33 -1.74 8.17 -14.73
C TYR A 33 -1.86 9.63 -14.30
N GLU A 34 -3.05 10.19 -14.46
CA GLU A 34 -3.39 11.53 -14.00
C GLU A 34 -4.50 11.43 -12.95
N PHE A 35 -4.31 12.09 -11.81
CA PHE A 35 -5.29 12.15 -10.72
C PHE A 35 -5.53 13.61 -10.37
N PRO A 36 -6.80 14.08 -10.38
CA PRO A 36 -7.11 15.45 -9.98
C PRO A 36 -6.62 15.75 -8.56
N PRO A 37 -5.88 16.84 -8.32
CA PRO A 37 -5.45 17.18 -6.97
C PRO A 37 -6.64 17.51 -6.08
N ILE A 38 -6.61 17.06 -4.82
CA ILE A 38 -7.57 17.50 -3.81
C ILE A 38 -7.09 18.85 -3.28
N ALA A 39 -7.94 19.87 -3.40
CA ALA A 39 -7.65 21.18 -2.85
C ALA A 39 -7.54 21.09 -1.31
N PRO A 40 -6.46 21.60 -0.68
CA PRO A 40 -6.22 21.44 0.75
C PRO A 40 -7.38 21.90 1.64
N GLU A 41 -8.06 22.96 1.25
CA GLU A 41 -9.23 23.53 1.93
C GLU A 41 -10.39 22.53 2.00
N LYS A 42 -10.59 21.69 0.97
CA LYS A 42 -11.63 20.66 0.97
C LYS A 42 -11.35 19.60 2.03
N LEU A 43 -10.08 19.23 2.23
CA LEU A 43 -9.70 18.28 3.27
C LEU A 43 -9.86 18.89 4.67
N GLN A 44 -9.53 20.17 4.84
CA GLN A 44 -9.64 20.88 6.12
C GLN A 44 -11.10 21.04 6.59
N GLN A 45 -12.05 21.15 5.67
CA GLN A 45 -13.48 21.25 5.96
C GLN A 45 -14.10 19.94 6.51
N ILE A 46 -13.45 18.80 6.29
CA ILE A 46 -13.93 17.51 6.78
C ILE A 46 -13.79 17.43 8.30
N VAL A 47 -14.90 17.27 9.01
CA VAL A 47 -14.89 17.05 10.46
C VAL A 47 -14.61 15.58 10.73
N LEU A 48 -13.54 15.30 11.48
CA LEU A 48 -13.19 13.93 11.86
C LEU A 48 -13.72 13.58 13.24
N PRO A 49 -14.13 12.31 13.47
CA PRO A 49 -14.46 11.84 14.81
C PRO A 49 -13.23 11.91 15.72
N LYS A 50 -13.45 12.18 17.00
CA LYS A 50 -12.43 12.10 18.04
C LYS A 50 -12.84 11.06 19.09
N PRO A 51 -11.95 10.16 19.52
CA PRO A 51 -10.55 10.01 19.08
C PRO A 51 -10.42 9.46 17.64
N LEU A 52 -9.28 9.71 16.99
CA LEU A 52 -8.97 9.10 15.70
C LEU A 52 -8.57 7.64 15.89
N GLU A 53 -9.10 6.76 15.06
CA GLU A 53 -8.78 5.35 15.08
C GLU A 53 -7.68 5.02 14.08
N PHE A 54 -6.64 4.33 14.55
CA PHE A 54 -5.63 3.74 13.68
C PHE A 54 -6.26 2.67 12.77
N PHE A 55 -5.74 2.50 11.56
CA PHE A 55 -6.32 1.57 10.59
C PHE A 55 -5.29 0.72 9.85
N VAL A 56 -5.78 -0.42 9.35
CA VAL A 56 -5.10 -1.30 8.40
C VAL A 56 -5.83 -1.22 7.07
N MET A 57 -5.16 -0.75 6.04
CA MET A 57 -5.67 -0.74 4.67
C MET A 57 -5.22 -2.01 3.95
N ILE A 58 -6.17 -2.86 3.55
CA ILE A 58 -5.93 -4.00 2.66
C ILE A 58 -5.96 -3.49 1.22
N LYS A 59 -4.80 -3.51 0.58
CA LYS A 59 -4.60 -3.09 -0.83
C LYS A 59 -5.20 -4.14 -1.77
N PRO A 60 -5.40 -3.84 -3.07
CA PRO A 60 -5.85 -4.83 -4.05
C PRO A 60 -5.11 -6.18 -4.01
N SER A 61 -3.78 -6.16 -3.88
CA SER A 61 -2.95 -7.38 -3.78
C SER A 61 -3.14 -8.17 -2.47
N GLY A 62 -3.75 -7.56 -1.45
CA GLY A 62 -4.09 -8.18 -0.18
C GLY A 62 -5.52 -8.72 -0.12
N LEU A 63 -6.44 -8.25 -0.98
CA LEU A 63 -7.86 -8.64 -0.92
C LEU A 63 -8.10 -10.15 -1.09
N PRO A 64 -7.43 -10.88 -2.01
CA PRO A 64 -7.56 -12.34 -2.08
C PRO A 64 -7.11 -13.07 -0.81
N LYS A 65 -6.38 -12.38 0.08
CA LYS A 65 -5.81 -12.90 1.32
C LYS A 65 -6.47 -12.26 2.56
N GLU A 66 -7.62 -11.60 2.38
CA GLU A 66 -8.32 -10.84 3.43
C GLU A 66 -8.60 -11.68 4.68
N ALA A 67 -9.16 -12.88 4.52
CA ALA A 67 -9.48 -13.75 5.66
C ALA A 67 -8.24 -14.10 6.50
N ALA A 68 -7.10 -14.34 5.83
CA ALA A 68 -5.84 -14.60 6.51
C ALA A 68 -5.30 -13.34 7.20
N ILE A 69 -5.43 -12.16 6.59
CA ILE A 69 -5.05 -10.88 7.20
C ILE A 69 -5.87 -10.61 8.46
N ARG A 70 -7.21 -10.79 8.41
CA ARG A 70 -8.09 -10.63 9.58
C ARG A 70 -7.73 -11.59 10.71
N LYS A 71 -7.42 -12.85 10.38
CA LYS A 71 -6.94 -13.82 11.37
C LYS A 71 -5.67 -13.35 12.08
N LEU A 72 -4.73 -12.73 11.35
CA LEU A 72 -3.49 -12.20 11.95
C LEU A 72 -3.73 -10.96 12.81
N ILE A 73 -4.72 -10.12 12.46
CA ILE A 73 -5.17 -8.99 13.30
C ILE A 73 -5.69 -9.54 14.63
N ALA A 74 -6.61 -10.50 14.59
CA ALA A 74 -7.17 -11.12 15.80
C ALA A 74 -6.10 -11.82 16.65
N GLN A 75 -5.17 -12.57 16.03
CA GLN A 75 -4.04 -13.22 16.71
C GLN A 75 -3.06 -12.23 17.36
N SER A 76 -3.06 -10.97 16.91
CA SER A 76 -2.25 -9.90 17.50
C SER A 76 -2.96 -9.21 18.68
N GLY A 77 -4.14 -9.69 19.09
CA GLY A 77 -4.94 -9.11 20.17
C GLY A 77 -5.59 -7.78 19.78
N LEU A 78 -5.76 -7.52 18.48
CA LEU A 78 -6.34 -6.28 17.97
C LEU A 78 -7.80 -6.53 17.55
N THR A 79 -8.67 -5.58 17.88
CA THR A 79 -10.10 -5.64 17.57
C THR A 79 -10.42 -4.67 16.44
N ILE A 80 -11.11 -5.15 15.41
CA ILE A 80 -11.62 -4.32 14.33
C ILE A 80 -12.94 -3.69 14.81
N SER A 81 -12.99 -2.37 14.91
CA SER A 81 -14.20 -1.63 15.33
C SER A 81 -15.18 -1.42 14.18
N ARG A 82 -14.64 -1.07 13.02
CA ARG A 82 -15.42 -0.80 11.80
C ARG A 82 -14.60 -1.05 10.54
N GLU A 83 -15.31 -1.19 9.44
CA GLU A 83 -14.75 -1.46 8.12
C GLU A 83 -15.41 -0.58 7.07
N GLU A 84 -14.61 -0.10 6.13
CA GLU A 84 -15.06 0.64 4.96
C GLU A 84 -14.45 -0.01 3.70
N THR A 85 -15.25 -0.08 2.63
CA THR A 85 -14.81 -0.58 1.32
C THR A 85 -14.80 0.55 0.32
N TYR A 86 -13.74 0.63 -0.48
CA TYR A 86 -13.54 1.66 -1.48
C TYR A 86 -13.34 1.04 -2.86
N HIS A 87 -13.76 1.75 -3.91
CA HIS A 87 -13.70 1.29 -5.30
C HIS A 87 -12.89 2.23 -6.22
N ASN A 88 -12.07 3.09 -5.63
CA ASN A 88 -11.22 4.08 -6.31
C ASN A 88 -9.80 4.09 -5.73
N PHE A 89 -9.23 2.89 -5.53
CA PHE A 89 -7.92 2.71 -4.90
C PHE A 89 -6.82 3.56 -5.55
N PHE A 90 -6.81 3.74 -6.87
CA PHE A 90 -5.71 4.45 -7.54
C PHE A 90 -5.68 5.93 -7.16
N GLU A 91 -6.84 6.60 -7.15
CA GLU A 91 -6.97 7.99 -6.69
C GLU A 91 -6.55 8.12 -5.23
N ILE A 92 -7.05 7.24 -4.36
CA ILE A 92 -6.71 7.27 -2.94
C ILE A 92 -5.21 7.03 -2.72
N ALA A 93 -4.64 6.05 -3.42
CA ALA A 93 -3.21 5.77 -3.38
C ALA A 93 -2.38 6.97 -3.84
N ALA A 94 -2.84 7.69 -4.87
CA ALA A 94 -2.17 8.89 -5.36
C ALA A 94 -2.06 9.98 -4.29
N HIS A 95 -3.12 10.18 -3.50
CA HIS A 95 -3.11 11.19 -2.44
C HIS A 95 -2.44 10.74 -1.15
N ILE A 96 -2.61 9.48 -0.73
CA ILE A 96 -2.01 8.96 0.50
C ILE A 96 -0.50 8.72 0.31
N PHE A 97 -0.10 8.09 -0.79
CA PHE A 97 1.30 7.70 -1.00
C PHE A 97 2.10 8.68 -1.86
N ARG A 98 1.45 9.66 -2.50
CA ARG A 98 2.08 10.60 -3.45
C ARG A 98 2.86 9.84 -4.52
N ILE A 99 2.16 8.92 -5.19
CA ILE A 99 2.75 7.96 -6.14
C ILE A 99 3.53 8.64 -7.28
N ASP A 100 3.14 9.87 -7.63
CA ASP A 100 3.80 10.73 -8.61
C ASP A 100 5.24 11.08 -8.21
N LYS A 101 5.58 10.94 -6.94
CA LYS A 101 6.91 11.27 -6.38
C LYS A 101 7.72 10.03 -6.01
N ILE A 102 7.17 8.83 -6.22
CA ILE A 102 7.85 7.58 -5.95
C ILE A 102 8.60 7.17 -7.22
N HIS A 103 9.92 7.34 -7.20
CA HIS A 103 10.79 6.97 -8.31
C HIS A 103 11.90 6.00 -7.88
N ASP A 104 12.27 5.09 -8.77
CA ASP A 104 13.54 4.37 -8.61
C ASP A 104 14.70 5.34 -8.87
N TYR A 105 15.44 5.67 -7.82
CA TYR A 105 16.53 6.65 -7.88
C TYR A 105 17.66 6.31 -8.87
N ARG A 106 17.81 5.04 -9.28
CA ARG A 106 18.89 4.62 -10.18
C ARG A 106 18.56 4.87 -11.63
N TYR A 107 17.28 4.80 -11.99
CA TYR A 107 16.81 4.84 -13.37
C TYR A 107 15.78 5.94 -13.62
N ALA A 108 15.44 6.74 -12.59
CA ALA A 108 14.37 7.74 -12.62
C ALA A 108 13.01 7.19 -13.09
N LEU A 109 12.78 5.88 -12.95
CA LEU A 109 11.53 5.24 -13.35
C LEU A 109 10.41 5.61 -12.36
N PRO A 110 9.18 5.89 -12.83
CA PRO A 110 8.04 6.23 -11.97
C PRO A 110 7.51 4.96 -11.27
N GLU A 111 8.21 4.53 -10.23
CA GLU A 111 7.91 3.31 -9.49
C GLU A 111 6.46 3.30 -8.95
N GLY A 112 5.93 4.44 -8.53
CA GLY A 112 4.52 4.54 -8.10
C GLY A 112 3.52 4.17 -9.20
N TYR A 113 3.71 4.64 -10.43
CA TYR A 113 2.86 4.27 -11.57
C TYR A 113 3.09 2.83 -12.02
N ILE A 114 4.30 2.32 -11.85
CA ILE A 114 4.61 0.90 -12.09
C ILE A 114 3.86 0.01 -11.11
N TRP A 115 3.71 0.40 -9.84
CA TRP A 115 2.88 -0.33 -8.87
C TRP A 115 1.42 -0.39 -9.32
N LEU A 116 0.84 0.73 -9.75
CA LEU A 116 -0.53 0.75 -10.26
C LEU A 116 -0.68 -0.20 -11.46
N ARG A 117 0.26 -0.13 -12.41
CA ARG A 117 0.22 -1.00 -13.60
C ARG A 117 0.35 -2.48 -13.26
N LEU A 118 1.17 -2.83 -12.27
CA LEU A 118 1.27 -4.21 -11.77
C LEU A 118 -0.05 -4.69 -11.14
N LEU A 119 -0.78 -3.81 -10.45
CA LEU A 119 -2.09 -4.14 -9.89
C LEU A 119 -3.13 -4.39 -10.98
N GLU A 120 -3.16 -3.57 -12.04
CA GLU A 120 -4.02 -3.84 -13.20
C GLU A 120 -3.72 -5.20 -13.84
N HIS A 121 -2.43 -5.53 -13.95
CA HIS A 121 -1.99 -6.76 -14.61
C HIS A 121 -2.30 -8.03 -13.80
N PHE A 122 -2.01 -8.03 -12.49
CA PHE A 122 -2.14 -9.23 -11.65
C PHE A 122 -3.44 -9.32 -10.86
N TYR A 123 -4.14 -8.21 -10.67
CA TYR A 123 -5.35 -8.13 -9.87
C TYR A 123 -6.48 -7.37 -10.59
N PRO A 124 -6.79 -7.66 -11.87
CA PRO A 124 -7.69 -6.83 -12.67
C PRO A 124 -9.10 -6.68 -12.08
N GLN A 125 -9.59 -7.71 -11.37
CA GLN A 125 -10.92 -7.68 -10.75
C GLN A 125 -10.98 -6.84 -9.45
N ALA A 126 -9.82 -6.60 -8.83
CA ALA A 126 -9.72 -5.96 -7.52
C ALA A 126 -8.84 -4.70 -7.54
N CYS A 127 -8.26 -4.32 -8.69
CA CYS A 127 -7.22 -3.28 -8.78
C CYS A 127 -7.67 -1.91 -8.28
N GLN A 128 -8.97 -1.61 -8.38
CA GLN A 128 -9.57 -0.39 -7.83
C GLN A 128 -10.20 -0.59 -6.44
N GLN A 129 -10.28 -1.82 -5.94
CA GLN A 129 -10.89 -2.11 -4.66
C GLN A 129 -9.86 -2.10 -3.52
N MET A 130 -10.24 -1.53 -2.38
CA MET A 130 -9.51 -1.72 -1.13
C MET A 130 -10.47 -1.76 0.05
N LYS A 131 -9.97 -2.23 1.19
CA LYS A 131 -10.70 -2.20 2.46
C LYS A 131 -9.88 -1.50 3.53
N VAL A 132 -10.54 -0.69 4.36
CA VAL A 132 -9.94 -0.05 5.52
C VAL A 132 -10.56 -0.64 6.77
N LEU A 133 -9.74 -1.27 7.60
CA LEU A 133 -10.13 -1.86 8.87
C LEU A 133 -9.63 -0.96 10.00
N TYR A 134 -10.56 -0.29 10.67
CA TYR A 134 -10.25 0.56 11.81
C TYR A 134 -10.10 -0.30 13.06
N ILE A 135 -9.07 0.00 13.85
CA ILE A 135 -8.63 -0.82 14.97
C ILE A 135 -8.89 -0.08 16.27
N GLN A 136 -9.73 -0.68 17.10
CA GLN A 136 -10.11 -0.14 18.40
C GLN A 136 -8.90 -0.01 19.33
N ASP A 137 -8.79 1.13 20.03
CA ASP A 137 -7.85 1.39 21.12
C ASP A 137 -6.37 1.03 20.81
N SER A 138 -6.00 1.12 19.53
CA SER A 138 -4.67 0.75 19.04
C SER A 138 -3.74 1.96 18.94
N ASN A 139 -2.47 1.67 18.66
CA ASN A 139 -1.43 2.67 18.43
C ASN A 139 -0.50 2.25 17.28
N GLU A 140 0.31 3.20 16.82
CA GLU A 140 1.28 3.00 15.73
C GLU A 140 2.22 1.81 15.99
N ARG A 141 2.70 1.64 17.22
CA ARG A 141 3.65 0.56 17.56
C ARG A 141 3.02 -0.81 17.36
N ALA A 142 1.77 -0.99 17.78
CA ALA A 142 1.02 -2.23 17.58
C ALA A 142 0.83 -2.51 16.07
N LEU A 143 0.44 -1.49 15.30
CA LEU A 143 0.25 -1.63 13.86
C LEU A 143 1.55 -1.90 13.10
N LYS A 144 2.68 -1.30 13.49
CA LYS A 144 3.99 -1.60 12.88
C LYS A 144 4.40 -3.06 13.09
N ARG A 145 4.14 -3.62 14.28
CA ARG A 145 4.37 -5.04 14.57
C ARG A 145 3.45 -5.93 13.74
N LEU A 146 2.16 -5.61 13.68
CA LEU A 146 1.17 -6.32 12.85
C LEU A 146 1.58 -6.29 11.37
N LYS A 147 1.90 -5.12 10.80
CA LYS A 147 2.35 -4.95 9.41
C LYS A 147 3.53 -5.85 9.08
N THR A 148 4.51 -5.91 9.98
CA THR A 148 5.68 -6.79 9.85
C THR A 148 5.27 -8.26 9.90
N HIS A 149 4.37 -8.62 10.82
CA HIS A 149 3.87 -9.99 10.97
C HIS A 149 3.08 -10.45 9.73
N ILE A 150 2.19 -9.60 9.19
CA ILE A 150 1.46 -9.83 7.94
C ILE A 150 2.43 -10.06 6.79
N ARG A 151 3.42 -9.16 6.58
CA ARG A 151 4.41 -9.32 5.51
C ARG A 151 5.20 -10.63 5.62
N ARG A 152 5.48 -11.11 6.84
CA ARG A 152 6.16 -12.39 7.08
C ARG A 152 5.28 -13.61 6.80
N LYS A 153 4.00 -13.57 7.17
CA LYS A 153 3.08 -14.73 7.09
C LYS A 153 2.34 -14.82 5.76
N ILE A 154 1.91 -13.68 5.21
CA ILE A 154 1.18 -13.57 3.95
C ILE A 154 2.15 -13.42 2.76
N GLY A 155 3.33 -12.83 3.01
CA GLY A 155 4.37 -12.63 2.02
C GLY A 155 4.31 -11.24 1.37
N VAL A 156 5.41 -10.94 0.68
CA VAL A 156 5.58 -9.77 -0.18
C VAL A 156 5.84 -10.31 -1.59
N GLU A 157 5.20 -9.68 -2.58
CA GLU A 157 5.34 -10.09 -3.98
C GLU A 157 6.41 -9.25 -4.64
N PHE A 158 7.38 -9.91 -5.26
CA PHE A 158 8.49 -9.24 -5.92
C PHE A 158 8.41 -9.41 -7.43
N TYR A 159 8.72 -8.32 -8.12
CA TYR A 159 8.65 -8.25 -9.57
C TYR A 159 9.96 -7.72 -10.12
N ARG A 160 10.41 -8.33 -11.20
CA ARG A 160 11.38 -7.73 -12.10
C ARG A 160 10.60 -7.10 -13.25
N VAL A 161 10.64 -5.78 -13.35
CA VAL A 161 9.91 -5.04 -14.37
C VAL A 161 10.92 -4.56 -15.41
N ARG A 162 10.69 -4.93 -16.68
CA ARG A 162 11.44 -4.45 -17.83
C ARG A 162 10.61 -3.43 -18.59
N ILE A 163 11.14 -2.23 -18.81
CA ILE A 163 10.47 -1.16 -19.57
C ILE A 163 11.52 -0.47 -20.41
N GLN A 164 11.29 -0.39 -21.73
CA GLN A 164 12.15 0.37 -22.66
C GLN A 164 13.66 0.07 -22.49
N GLY A 165 14.03 -1.21 -22.45
CA GLY A 165 15.42 -1.66 -22.27
C GLY A 165 16.00 -1.48 -20.86
N THR A 166 15.27 -0.84 -19.95
CA THR A 166 15.65 -0.69 -18.54
C THR A 166 14.99 -1.79 -17.70
N GLN A 167 15.61 -2.16 -16.59
CA GLN A 167 15.04 -3.09 -15.62
C GLN A 167 15.07 -2.54 -14.21
N MET A 168 14.00 -2.76 -13.47
CA MET A 168 13.95 -2.51 -12.03
C MET A 168 13.40 -3.73 -11.29
N VAL A 169 13.70 -3.78 -9.99
CA VAL A 169 13.08 -4.72 -9.08
C VAL A 169 12.23 -3.91 -8.13
N THR A 170 10.97 -4.30 -7.99
CA THR A 170 10.03 -3.67 -7.08
C THR A 170 9.22 -4.71 -6.34
N CYS A 171 8.43 -4.27 -5.35
CA CYS A 171 7.60 -5.17 -4.57
C CYS A 171 6.22 -4.59 -4.28
N MET A 172 5.23 -5.48 -4.18
CA MET A 172 3.89 -5.17 -3.72
C MET A 172 3.67 -5.77 -2.34
N THR A 173 3.20 -4.93 -1.43
CA THR A 173 2.84 -5.33 -0.07
C THR A 173 1.32 -5.44 0.02
N PRO A 174 0.76 -6.43 0.75
CA PRO A 174 -0.68 -6.64 0.77
C PRO A 174 -1.43 -5.59 1.60
N VAL A 175 -0.74 -4.87 2.49
CA VAL A 175 -1.35 -3.93 3.43
C VAL A 175 -0.55 -2.64 3.59
N HIS A 176 -1.26 -1.56 3.94
CA HIS A 176 -0.74 -0.33 4.56
C HIS A 176 -1.29 -0.22 5.99
N THR A 177 -0.58 0.48 6.87
CA THR A 177 -1.06 0.80 8.22
C THR A 177 -0.83 2.28 8.46
N SER A 178 -1.81 2.96 9.04
CA SER A 178 -1.65 4.37 9.41
C SER A 178 -0.53 4.55 10.44
N ASP A 179 0.19 5.66 10.33
CA ASP A 179 1.19 6.10 11.29
C ASP A 179 0.67 7.37 11.99
N GLU A 180 1.12 7.66 13.22
CA GLU A 180 0.59 8.76 14.04
C GLU A 180 0.75 10.12 13.35
N ALA A 181 1.89 10.33 12.69
CA ALA A 181 2.21 11.57 11.99
C ALA A 181 1.32 11.85 10.76
N THR A 182 0.75 10.81 10.14
CA THR A 182 -0.08 10.93 8.92
C THR A 182 -1.54 10.59 9.17
N LEU A 183 -1.90 10.07 10.35
CA LEU A 183 -3.24 9.54 10.65
C LEU A 183 -4.36 10.53 10.34
N GLU A 184 -4.23 11.78 10.77
CA GLU A 184 -5.26 12.80 10.51
C GLU A 184 -5.43 13.04 9.01
N GLN A 185 -4.32 13.27 8.30
CA GLN A 185 -4.32 13.55 6.87
C GLN A 185 -4.87 12.37 6.05
N GLU A 186 -4.42 11.15 6.34
CA GLU A 186 -4.90 9.95 5.67
C GLU A 186 -6.40 9.73 5.94
N THR A 187 -6.86 9.98 7.17
CA THR A 187 -8.30 9.87 7.50
C THR A 187 -9.14 10.91 6.77
N ARG A 188 -8.66 12.16 6.63
CA ARG A 188 -9.33 13.18 5.80
C ARG A 188 -9.45 12.75 4.35
N ILE A 189 -8.38 12.20 3.77
CA ILE A 189 -8.40 11.67 2.40
C ILE A 189 -9.43 10.53 2.28
N LEU A 190 -9.42 9.57 3.21
CA LEU A 190 -10.37 8.46 3.21
C LEU A 190 -11.83 8.95 3.33
N ARG A 191 -12.09 9.97 4.15
CA ARG A 191 -13.43 10.58 4.26
C ARG A 191 -13.83 11.37 3.02
N TYR A 192 -12.89 12.05 2.36
CA TYR A 192 -13.16 12.76 1.12
C TYR A 192 -13.73 11.84 0.03
N PHE A 193 -13.25 10.60 -0.02
CA PHE A 193 -13.68 9.58 -0.99
C PHE A 193 -14.77 8.64 -0.46
N HIS A 194 -15.26 8.84 0.75
CA HIS A 194 -16.34 8.05 1.35
C HIS A 194 -17.41 8.99 1.92
N PRO A 195 -18.14 9.72 1.04
CA PRO A 195 -19.20 10.64 1.46
C PRO A 195 -20.32 9.93 2.23
#